data_AF-A0A838W496-F1
#
_entry.id   AF-A0A838W496-F1
#
_cell.length_a   1.000
_cell.length_b   1.000
_cell.length_c   1.000
_cell.angle_alpha   90.00
_cell.angle_beta   90.00
_cell.angle_gamma   90.00
#
_symmetry.space_group_name_H-M   'P 1'
#
loop_
_entity.id
_entity.type
_entity.pdbx_description
1 polymer ?
#
loop_
_entity_poly.entity_id
_entity_poly.type
_entity_poly.pdbx_seq_one_letter_code
_entity_poly.pdbx_strand_id
1 'polypeptide(L)'
;MSKFGLYSDKSSIPFDSHLNGLEDQTKALLLYLRKFVKSLGENVIEEVRPHRIVYAKSLTFRYFLDVQSRKDILIVSTRRSRKEQSLEHIVKDMQDMDNIKPKIVEAYANI
;
A
#
# COMPACT_ATOMS: atom_id res chain seq x y z
N MET A 1 26.60 -20.05 -23.75
CA MET A 1 25.35 -19.27 -23.95
C MET A 1 24.55 -19.35 -22.66
N SER A 2 24.60 -18.30 -21.84
CA SER A 2 24.04 -18.28 -20.49
C SER A 2 22.50 -18.38 -20.54
N LYS A 3 21.93 -19.41 -19.91
CA LYS A 3 20.49 -19.51 -19.63
C LYS A 3 20.15 -18.47 -18.56
N PHE A 4 19.75 -17.27 -18.98
CA PHE A 4 18.99 -16.38 -18.12
C PHE A 4 17.57 -16.96 -17.98
N GLY A 5 17.44 -17.97 -17.12
CA GLY A 5 16.16 -18.37 -16.59
C GLY A 5 15.63 -17.22 -15.75
N LEU A 6 14.73 -16.42 -16.32
CA LEU A 6 13.84 -15.57 -15.54
C LEU A 6 13.09 -16.50 -14.60
N TYR A 7 13.46 -16.52 -13.32
CA TYR A 7 12.67 -17.17 -12.27
C TYR A 7 11.36 -16.39 -12.11
N SER A 8 10.40 -16.61 -13.02
CA SER A 8 9.01 -16.22 -12.83
C SER A 8 8.26 -17.38 -12.19
N ASP A 9 8.54 -17.64 -10.92
CA ASP A 9 7.73 -18.57 -10.13
C ASP A 9 7.62 -18.13 -8.66
N LYS A 10 7.49 -16.81 -8.45
CA LYS A 10 6.91 -16.32 -7.21
C LYS A 10 5.41 -16.43 -7.37
N SER A 11 4.78 -17.32 -6.59
CA SER A 11 3.34 -17.27 -6.40
C SER A 11 2.97 -15.84 -6.00
N SER A 12 2.36 -15.10 -6.94
CA SER A 12 1.95 -13.73 -6.69
C SER A 12 0.73 -13.80 -5.79
N ILE A 13 0.88 -13.35 -4.54
CA ILE A 13 -0.23 -13.25 -3.60
C ILE A 13 -1.24 -12.26 -4.18
N PRO A 14 -2.51 -12.66 -4.43
CA PRO A 14 -3.50 -11.74 -4.95
C PRO A 14 -3.89 -10.73 -3.87
N PHE A 15 -4.19 -9.48 -4.25
CA PHE A 15 -4.67 -8.47 -3.30
C PHE A 15 -5.85 -8.98 -2.46
N ASP A 16 -6.77 -9.73 -3.08
CA ASP A 16 -7.99 -10.19 -2.43
C ASP A 16 -7.73 -11.11 -1.24
N SER A 17 -6.54 -11.74 -1.15
CA SER A 17 -6.18 -12.53 0.04
C SER A 17 -6.12 -11.67 1.30
N HIS A 18 -5.86 -10.37 1.19
CA HIS A 18 -5.84 -9.43 2.32
C HIS A 18 -7.22 -9.02 2.80
N LEU A 19 -8.29 -9.33 2.05
CA LEU A 19 -9.67 -9.06 2.44
C LEU A 19 -10.25 -10.18 3.33
N ASN A 20 -9.60 -11.35 3.33
CA ASN A 20 -10.04 -12.50 4.09
C ASN A 20 -9.96 -12.24 5.59
N GLY A 21 -11.04 -12.55 6.31
CA GLY A 21 -11.10 -12.37 7.77
C GLY A 21 -11.20 -10.92 8.25
N LEU A 22 -11.27 -9.94 7.35
CA LEU A 22 -11.54 -8.55 7.70
C LEU A 22 -13.04 -8.33 7.97
N GLU A 23 -13.34 -7.36 8.82
CA GLU A 23 -14.69 -6.81 8.96
C GLU A 23 -15.07 -5.97 7.73
N ASP A 24 -16.36 -5.86 7.45
CA ASP A 24 -16.83 -5.25 6.19
C ASP A 24 -16.45 -3.77 6.07
N GLN A 25 -16.43 -3.05 7.19
CA GLN A 25 -15.90 -1.70 7.25
C GLN A 25 -14.42 -1.64 6.85
N THR A 26 -13.58 -2.51 7.42
CA THR A 26 -12.16 -2.57 7.10
C THR A 26 -11.91 -2.97 5.64
N LYS A 27 -12.72 -3.89 5.09
CA LYS A 27 -12.68 -4.24 3.66
C LYS A 27 -12.99 -3.03 2.80
N ALA A 28 -14.05 -2.30 3.12
CA ALA A 28 -14.44 -1.10 2.40
C ALA A 28 -13.33 -0.04 2.44
N LEU A 29 -12.72 0.19 3.60
CA LEU A 29 -11.58 1.10 3.74
C LEU A 29 -10.38 0.66 2.90
N LEU A 30 -10.05 -0.63 2.87
CA LEU A 30 -8.90 -1.12 2.12
C LEU A 30 -9.11 -0.99 0.60
N LEU A 31 -10.31 -1.33 0.12
CA LEU A 31 -10.69 -1.17 -1.28
C LEU A 31 -10.71 0.31 -1.70
N TYR A 32 -11.25 1.17 -0.84
CA TYR A 32 -11.27 2.60 -1.07
C TYR A 32 -9.86 3.20 -1.13
N LEU A 33 -8.99 2.84 -0.17
CA LEU A 33 -7.60 3.26 -0.15
C LEU A 33 -6.88 2.81 -1.41
N ARG A 34 -7.05 1.55 -1.83
CA ARG A 34 -6.47 1.02 -3.08
C ARG A 34 -6.88 1.86 -4.28
N LYS A 35 -8.18 2.13 -4.43
CA LYS A 35 -8.72 2.94 -5.54
C LYS A 35 -8.14 4.35 -5.54
N PHE A 36 -8.10 4.98 -4.37
CA PHE A 36 -7.52 6.31 -4.21
C PHE A 36 -6.04 6.34 -4.57
N VAL A 37 -5.24 5.42 -4.06
CA VAL A 37 -3.78 5.40 -4.30
C VAL A 37 -3.48 5.15 -5.77
N LYS A 38 -4.21 4.23 -6.43
CA LYS A 38 -4.08 4.00 -7.88
C LYS A 38 -4.51 5.20 -8.73
N SER A 39 -5.32 6.12 -8.19
CA SER A 39 -5.72 7.35 -8.87
C SER A 39 -4.68 8.47 -8.81
N LEU A 40 -3.61 8.33 -8.00
CA LEU A 40 -2.57 9.36 -7.87
C LEU A 40 -1.71 9.52 -9.13
N GLY A 41 -1.57 8.46 -9.93
CA GLY A 41 -0.85 8.51 -11.21
C GLY A 41 -0.59 7.13 -11.81
N GLU A 42 -0.27 7.08 -13.10
CA GLU A 42 -0.04 5.84 -13.85
C GLU A 42 1.23 5.08 -13.42
N ASN A 43 2.17 5.78 -12.77
CA ASN A 43 3.42 5.21 -12.26
C ASN A 43 3.29 4.57 -10.86
N VAL A 44 2.08 4.46 -10.31
CA VAL A 44 1.83 3.79 -9.04
C VAL A 44 1.98 2.28 -9.22
N ILE A 45 2.96 1.71 -8.55
CA ILE A 45 3.22 0.28 -8.51
C ILE A 45 2.64 -0.30 -7.22
N GLU A 46 1.74 -1.26 -7.33
CA GLU A 46 1.18 -2.03 -6.22
C GLU A 46 1.96 -3.34 -6.04
N GLU A 47 2.55 -3.52 -4.86
CA GLU A 47 3.27 -4.74 -4.49
C GLU A 47 2.57 -5.42 -3.31
N VAL A 48 1.94 -6.57 -3.57
CA VAL A 48 1.26 -7.39 -2.55
C VAL A 48 2.28 -8.33 -1.90
N ARG A 49 2.36 -8.30 -0.57
CA ARG A 49 3.27 -9.12 0.25
C ARG A 49 2.45 -9.88 1.29
N PRO A 50 2.95 -10.99 1.87
CA PRO A 50 2.16 -11.85 2.76
C PRO A 50 1.37 -11.15 3.89
N HIS A 51 1.88 -10.04 4.43
CA HIS A 51 1.27 -9.33 5.57
C HIS A 51 0.92 -7.86 5.30
N ARG A 52 1.23 -7.35 4.11
CA ARG A 52 1.08 -5.93 3.77
C ARG A 52 0.99 -5.69 2.28
N ILE A 53 0.44 -4.55 1.91
CA ILE A 53 0.44 -4.04 0.54
C ILE A 53 1.26 -2.76 0.52
N VAL A 54 2.18 -2.66 -0.41
CA VAL A 54 3.14 -1.56 -0.49
C VAL A 54 2.96 -0.86 -1.83
N TYR A 55 2.97 0.49 -1.83
CA TYR A 55 2.87 1.29 -3.05
C TYR A 55 4.12 2.13 -3.28
N ALA A 56 4.62 2.09 -4.51
CA ALA A 56 5.86 2.73 -4.95
C ALA A 56 5.67 3.50 -6.26
N LYS A 57 6.66 4.33 -6.63
CA LYS A 57 6.71 5.03 -7.94
C LYS A 57 7.71 4.44 -8.93
N SER A 58 8.59 3.56 -8.47
CA SER A 58 9.62 2.96 -9.29
C SER A 58 10.05 1.61 -8.72
N LEU A 59 10.71 0.81 -9.57
CA LEU A 59 11.26 -0.49 -9.23
C LEU A 59 12.43 -0.44 -8.23
N THR A 60 12.84 0.75 -7.76
CA THR A 60 13.93 0.91 -6.79
C THR A 60 13.54 0.55 -5.35
N PHE A 61 12.46 -0.23 -5.15
CA PHE A 61 11.91 -0.62 -3.85
C PHE A 61 11.61 0.56 -2.90
N ARG A 62 11.31 1.74 -3.47
CA ARG A 62 10.98 2.95 -2.71
C ARG A 62 9.48 3.12 -2.65
N TYR A 63 8.93 2.78 -1.50
CA TYR A 63 7.52 2.94 -1.23
C TYR A 63 7.25 4.25 -0.52
N PHE A 64 6.16 4.92 -0.92
CA PHE A 64 5.61 6.06 -0.21
C PHE A 64 4.52 5.64 0.78
N LEU A 65 3.99 4.43 0.61
CA LEU A 65 2.86 3.92 1.38
C LEU A 65 3.03 2.41 1.66
N ASP A 66 2.87 2.05 2.93
CA ASP A 66 2.79 0.67 3.42
C ASP A 66 1.45 0.51 4.15
N VAL A 67 0.68 -0.52 3.79
CA VAL A 67 -0.65 -0.79 4.33
C VAL A 67 -0.69 -2.19 4.90
N GLN A 68 -0.96 -2.29 6.20
CA GLN A 68 -1.23 -3.53 6.88
C GLN A 68 -2.71 -3.59 7.27
N SER A 69 -3.41 -4.63 6.84
CA SER A 69 -4.76 -4.90 7.32
C SER A 69 -4.73 -5.73 8.60
N ARG A 70 -5.60 -5.37 9.53
CA ARG A 70 -6.00 -6.18 10.70
C ARG A 70 -7.52 -6.30 10.65
N LYS A 71 -8.10 -7.18 11.48
CA LYS A 71 -9.53 -7.51 11.40
C LYS A 71 -10.45 -6.27 11.33
N ASP A 72 -10.23 -5.30 12.20
CA ASP A 72 -11.08 -4.12 12.46
C ASP A 72 -10.44 -2.78 12.05
N ILE A 73 -9.15 -2.78 11.69
CA ILE A 73 -8.39 -1.54 11.41
C ILE A 73 -7.43 -1.72 10.23
N LEU A 74 -7.06 -0.59 9.61
CA LEU A 74 -5.88 -0.50 8.77
C LEU A 74 -4.77 0.25 9.50
N ILE A 75 -3.55 -0.24 9.37
CA ILE A 75 -2.34 0.46 9.77
C ILE A 75 -1.69 0.96 8.48
N VAL A 76 -1.63 2.28 8.33
CA VAL A 76 -1.15 2.97 7.14
C VAL A 76 0.10 3.77 7.48
N SER A 77 1.22 3.41 6.88
CA SER A 77 2.49 4.09 7.08
C SER A 77 2.90 4.85 5.83
N THR A 78 3.06 6.17 5.97
CA THR A 78 3.49 7.05 4.88
C THR A 78 4.97 7.38 5.02
N ARG A 79 5.68 7.51 3.89
CA ARG A 79 7.09 7.89 3.86
C ARG A 79 7.30 9.02 2.85
N ARG A 80 7.74 10.18 3.34
CA ARG A 80 7.94 11.39 2.53
C ARG A 80 9.31 11.46 1.88
N SER A 81 10.34 10.94 2.56
CA SER A 81 11.71 10.98 2.04
C SER A 81 12.54 9.77 2.49
N ARG A 82 13.73 9.62 1.92
CA ARG A 82 14.67 8.54 2.28
C ARG A 82 15.18 8.66 3.71
N LYS A 83 15.32 9.89 4.21
CA LYS A 83 15.98 10.21 5.49
C LYS A 83 14.99 10.29 6.65
N GLU A 84 13.70 10.45 6.36
CA GLU A 84 12.66 10.55 7.37
C GLU A 84 12.09 9.19 7.75
N GLN A 85 11.72 9.08 9.03
CA GLN A 85 10.99 7.94 9.55
C GLN A 85 9.58 7.92 8.96
N SER A 86 9.06 6.73 8.71
CA SER A 86 7.66 6.56 8.29
C SER A 86 6.71 6.98 9.40
N LEU A 87 5.66 7.72 9.03
CA LEU A 87 4.58 8.09 9.94
C LEU A 87 3.46 7.08 9.83
N GLU A 88 3.18 6.38 10.93
CA GLU A 88 2.11 5.39 11.04
C GLU A 88 0.79 6.06 11.46
N HIS A 89 -0.30 5.62 10.84
CA HIS A 89 -1.65 6.08 11.07
C HIS A 89 -2.58 4.87 11.19
N ILE A 90 -3.40 4.86 12.24
CA ILE A 90 -4.48 3.89 12.38
C ILE A 90 -5.72 4.47 11.70
N VAL A 91 -6.34 3.69 10.83
CA VAL A 91 -7.57 4.05 10.13
C VAL A 91 -8.66 3.08 10.53
N LYS A 92 -9.65 3.58 11.25
CA LYS A 92 -10.81 2.81 11.69
C LYS A 92 -12.06 3.16 10.88
N ASP A 93 -12.14 4.37 10.33
CA ASP A 93 -13.30 4.85 9.59
C ASP A 93 -12.90 5.78 8.42
N MET A 94 -13.91 6.34 7.76
CA MET A 94 -13.73 7.25 6.64
C MET A 94 -13.18 8.62 7.05
N GLN A 95 -13.40 9.06 8.29
CA GLN A 95 -12.86 10.32 8.79
C GLN A 95 -11.33 10.19 8.95
N ASP A 96 -10.86 9.10 9.54
CA ASP A 96 -9.44 8.78 9.60
C ASP A 96 -8.83 8.70 8.19
N MET A 97 -9.56 8.08 7.25
CA MET A 97 -9.13 7.98 5.86
C MET A 97 -8.95 9.36 5.21
N ASP A 98 -9.93 10.25 5.36
CA ASP A 98 -9.85 11.60 4.80
C ASP A 98 -8.73 12.43 5.44
N ASN A 99 -8.43 12.22 6.73
CA ASN A 99 -7.30 12.85 7.41
C ASN A 99 -5.93 12.42 6.87
N ILE A 100 -5.79 11.17 6.40
CA ILE A 100 -4.50 10.66 5.91
C ILE A 100 -4.27 10.89 4.41
N LYS A 101 -5.33 11.08 3.61
CA LYS A 101 -5.19 11.29 2.16
C LYS A 101 -4.20 12.41 1.78
N PRO A 102 -4.25 13.62 2.37
CA PRO A 102 -3.28 14.66 2.03
C PRO A 102 -1.83 14.23 2.30
N LYS A 103 -1.60 13.45 3.36
CA LYS A 103 -0.27 12.93 3.72
C LYS A 103 0.22 11.89 2.71
N ILE A 104 -0.69 11.06 2.19
CA ILE A 104 -0.37 10.11 1.11
C ILE A 104 -0.01 10.87 -0.18
N VAL A 105 -0.77 11.90 -0.54
CA VAL A 105 -0.47 12.75 -1.71
C VAL A 105 0.90 13.39 -1.59
N GLU A 106 1.20 13.97 -0.42
CA GLU A 106 2.51 14.56 -0.13
C GLU A 106 3.64 13.51 -0.19
N ALA A 107 3.43 12.32 0.37
CA ALA A 107 4.40 11.23 0.31
C ALA A 107 4.66 10.77 -1.14
N TYR A 108 3.60 10.64 -1.95
CA TYR A 108 3.69 10.33 -3.37
C TYR A 108 4.44 11.42 -4.15
N ALA A 109 4.23 12.69 -3.85
CA ALA A 109 4.92 13.78 -4.52
C ALA A 109 6.44 13.78 -4.24
N ASN A 110 6.86 13.44 -3.02
CA ASN A 110 8.22 13.65 -2.54
C ASN A 110 9.15 12.42 -2.56
N ILE A 111 8.63 11.19 -2.69
CA ILE A 111 9.44 9.94 -2.68
C ILE A 111 10.28 9.73 -3.95
#